data_AF-A0A8T4ESR7-F1
#
_entry.id   AF-A0A8T4ESR7-F1
#
_cell.length_a   1.000
_cell.length_b   1.000
_cell.length_c   1.000
_cell.angle_alpha   90.00
_cell.angle_beta   90.00
_cell.angle_gamma   90.00
#
_symmetry.space_group_name_H-M   'P 1'
#
loop_
_entity.id
_entity.type
_entity.pdbx_description
1 polymer ?
#
loop_
_entity_poly.entity_id
_entity_poly.type
_entity_poly.pdbx_seq_one_letter_code
_entity_poly.pdbx_strand_id
1 'polypeptide(L)'
;MGGERKHTMTPCEENNVRHNGKPPVLASSISPNLLNLRPGEHPAAACPDCGAWRTLRRGMLWPHRTDDGITRCPGSGQRIVIDLTAAHWLTTLDIACRDAATRRTIRPHAKPEPPVLMPVYRLTTA
;
A
#
# COMPACT_ATOMS: atom_id res chain seq x y z
N MET A 1 -37.46 -26.04 25.62
CA MET A 1 -36.40 -26.22 24.59
C MET A 1 -36.01 -24.84 24.07
N GLY A 2 -34.98 -24.23 24.63
CA GLY A 2 -34.53 -22.88 24.26
C GLY A 2 -33.06 -22.73 24.61
N GLY A 3 -32.18 -23.23 23.74
CA GLY A 3 -30.73 -23.16 23.92
C GLY A 3 -30.23 -21.74 23.64
N GLU A 4 -29.97 -21.01 24.70
CA GLU A 4 -29.39 -19.67 24.66
C GLU A 4 -27.94 -19.76 24.17
N ARG A 5 -27.70 -19.33 22.93
CA ARG A 5 -26.37 -19.25 22.34
C ARG A 5 -25.62 -18.08 22.96
N LYS A 6 -24.81 -18.37 23.98
CA LYS A 6 -23.86 -17.44 24.58
C LYS A 6 -22.81 -17.09 23.52
N HIS A 7 -22.92 -15.90 22.93
CA HIS A 7 -21.87 -15.34 22.10
C HIS A 7 -20.71 -14.98 23.01
N THR A 8 -19.77 -15.89 23.20
CA THR A 8 -18.47 -15.58 23.80
C THR A 8 -17.77 -14.64 22.83
N MET A 9 -17.87 -13.33 23.09
CA MET A 9 -16.97 -12.34 22.48
C MET A 9 -15.55 -12.78 22.81
N THR A 10 -14.84 -13.31 21.83
CA THR A 10 -13.41 -13.53 21.93
C THR A 10 -12.78 -12.19 22.32
N PRO A 11 -12.06 -12.09 23.45
CA PRO A 11 -11.33 -10.86 23.73
C PRO A 11 -10.38 -10.64 22.57
N CYS A 12 -10.44 -9.46 21.96
CA CYS A 12 -9.49 -9.01 20.96
C CYS A 12 -8.09 -9.21 21.55
N GLU A 13 -7.39 -10.27 21.15
CA GLU A 13 -6.06 -10.62 21.66
C GLU A 13 -5.18 -9.35 21.65
N GLU A 14 -4.91 -8.83 22.84
CA GLU A 14 -3.95 -7.77 23.09
C GLU A 14 -2.54 -8.34 22.95
N ASN A 15 -2.21 -8.82 21.75
CA ASN A 15 -0.85 -9.11 21.38
C ASN A 15 -0.09 -7.79 21.39
N ASN A 16 0.77 -7.60 22.40
CA ASN A 16 1.65 -6.47 22.54
C ASN A 16 2.57 -6.40 21.32
N VAL A 17 2.17 -5.59 20.33
CA VAL A 17 2.87 -5.46 19.05
C VAL A 17 4.25 -4.86 19.32
N ARG A 18 5.29 -5.67 19.15
CA ARG A 18 6.67 -5.19 19.23
C ARG A 18 6.94 -4.21 18.10
N HIS A 19 7.38 -3.00 18.46
CA HIS A 19 7.85 -2.01 17.50
C HIS A 19 9.06 -2.53 16.71
N ASN A 20 9.30 -1.99 15.51
CA ASN A 20 10.49 -2.29 14.73
C ASN A 20 11.71 -1.39 15.06
N GLY A 21 11.58 -0.42 15.97
CA GLY A 21 12.66 0.51 16.34
C GLY A 21 12.99 1.59 15.30
N LYS A 22 12.30 1.60 14.14
CA LYS A 22 12.43 2.64 13.12
C LYS A 22 11.78 3.95 13.59
N PRO A 23 12.21 5.12 13.08
CA PRO A 23 11.57 6.39 13.40
C PRO A 23 10.09 6.37 13.00
N PRO A 24 9.19 7.01 13.77
CA PRO A 24 7.79 7.11 13.41
C PRO A 24 7.59 7.82 12.07
N VAL A 25 6.66 7.32 11.25
CA VAL A 25 6.28 7.93 9.98
C VAL A 25 5.05 8.79 10.20
N LEU A 26 5.05 10.02 9.69
CA LEU A 26 3.87 10.89 9.75
C LEU A 26 2.87 10.48 8.68
N ALA A 27 1.59 10.44 9.01
CA ALA A 27 0.53 10.13 8.05
C ALA A 27 0.52 11.14 6.89
N SER A 28 0.87 12.40 7.15
CA SER A 28 0.96 13.47 6.14
C SER A 28 2.08 13.27 5.13
N SER A 29 3.12 12.53 5.50
CA SER A 29 4.24 12.19 4.61
C SER A 29 3.94 11.00 3.71
N ILE A 30 2.93 10.19 4.04
CA ILE A 30 2.51 9.03 3.24
C ILE A 30 1.62 9.52 2.10
N SER A 31 1.80 8.95 0.91
CA SER A 31 0.90 9.22 -0.22
C SER A 31 -0.56 8.95 0.20
N PRO A 32 -1.52 9.84 -0.10
CA PRO A 32 -2.91 9.66 0.31
C PRO A 32 -3.53 8.37 -0.24
N ASN A 33 -3.01 7.84 -1.35
CA ASN A 33 -3.43 6.55 -1.94
C ASN A 33 -2.92 5.32 -1.19
N LEU A 34 -1.92 5.48 -0.32
CA LEU A 34 -1.30 4.40 0.45
C LEU A 34 -1.70 4.44 1.94
N LEU A 35 -2.72 5.24 2.26
CA LEU A 35 -3.24 5.46 3.59
C LEU A 35 -4.77 5.47 3.50
N ASN A 36 -5.45 4.78 4.42
CA ASN A 36 -6.89 4.83 4.60
C ASN A 36 -7.20 5.45 5.96
N LEU A 37 -7.85 6.61 5.95
CA LEU A 37 -8.39 7.28 7.14
C LEU A 37 -9.90 7.53 7.00
N ARG A 38 -10.60 6.73 6.19
CA ARG A 38 -12.03 6.93 5.93
C ARG A 38 -12.85 6.83 7.23
N PRO A 39 -13.75 7.78 7.51
CA PRO A 39 -14.61 7.72 8.69
C PRO A 39 -15.45 6.44 8.69
N GLY A 40 -15.51 5.75 9.84
CA GLY A 40 -16.27 4.50 10.00
C GLY A 40 -15.49 3.23 9.63
N GLU A 41 -14.30 3.36 9.03
CA GLU A 41 -13.41 2.23 8.73
C GLU A 41 -12.21 2.20 9.68
N HIS A 42 -11.59 1.01 9.80
CA HIS A 42 -10.33 0.91 10.53
C HIS A 42 -9.20 1.58 9.74
N PRO A 43 -8.40 2.46 10.37
CA PRO A 43 -7.24 3.04 9.73
C PRO A 43 -6.30 1.94 9.22
N ALA A 44 -5.83 2.09 7.99
CA ALA A 44 -4.93 1.14 7.36
C ALA A 44 -3.90 1.89 6.51
N ALA A 45 -2.73 1.30 6.33
CA ALA A 45 -1.72 1.87 5.43
C ALA A 45 -0.96 0.75 4.71
N ALA A 46 -0.43 1.07 3.54
CA ALA A 46 0.54 0.22 2.88
C ALA A 46 1.86 0.23 3.66
N CYS A 47 2.44 -0.94 3.88
CA CYS A 47 3.77 -1.04 4.47
C CYS A 47 4.82 -0.35 3.57
N PRO A 48 5.69 0.52 4.10
CA PRO A 48 6.69 1.21 3.29
C PRO A 48 7.77 0.28 2.72
N ASP A 49 7.99 -0.88 3.36
CA ASP A 49 9.03 -1.83 2.95
C ASP A 49 8.51 -2.86 1.92
N CYS A 50 7.28 -3.37 2.07
CA CYS A 50 6.75 -4.43 1.20
C CYS A 50 5.48 -4.06 0.42
N GLY A 51 4.96 -2.84 0.57
CA GLY A 51 3.76 -2.35 -0.13
C GLY A 51 2.43 -2.99 0.31
N ALA A 52 2.46 -3.99 1.19
CA ALA A 52 1.26 -4.71 1.56
C ALA A 52 0.37 -3.88 2.50
N TRP A 53 -0.94 -3.88 2.24
CA TRP A 53 -1.93 -3.18 3.05
C TRP A 53 -2.13 -3.85 4.40
N ARG A 54 -1.97 -3.09 5.49
CA ARG A 54 -2.18 -3.59 6.84
C ARG A 54 -2.97 -2.59 7.67
N THR A 55 -3.76 -3.11 8.60
CA THR A 55 -4.49 -2.30 9.56
C THR A 55 -3.53 -1.65 10.55
N LEU A 56 -3.88 -0.45 11.00
CA LEU A 56 -3.20 0.27 12.04
C LEU A 56 -3.89 -0.01 13.37
N ARG A 57 -3.16 -0.57 14.33
CA ARG A 57 -3.62 -0.73 15.71
C ARG A 57 -2.76 0.12 16.62
N ARG A 58 -3.39 1.01 17.40
CA ARG A 58 -2.70 1.96 18.29
C ARG A 58 -1.61 2.78 17.57
N GLY A 59 -1.85 3.13 16.30
CA GLY A 59 -0.87 3.86 15.47
C GLY A 59 0.33 3.02 15.02
N MET A 60 0.23 1.68 14.97
CA MET A 60 1.28 0.81 14.44
C MET A 60 0.74 -0.11 13.34
N LEU A 61 1.54 -0.33 12.30
CA LEU A 61 1.25 -1.36 11.29
C LEU A 61 1.22 -2.74 11.94
N TRP A 62 0.12 -3.47 11.70
CA TRP A 62 0.00 -4.82 12.22
C TRP A 62 1.16 -5.71 11.75
N PRO A 63 1.73 -6.55 12.63
CA PRO A 63 2.81 -7.46 12.27
C PRO A 63 2.44 -8.32 11.07
N HIS A 64 3.37 -8.42 10.13
CA HIS A 64 3.19 -9.20 8.92
C HIS A 64 4.52 -9.71 8.40
N ARG A 65 4.41 -10.65 7.47
CA ARG A 65 5.53 -11.24 6.75
C ARG A 65 5.64 -10.64 5.36
N THR A 66 6.82 -10.77 4.77
CA THR A 66 7.07 -10.47 3.35
C THR A 66 6.35 -11.49 2.46
N ASP A 67 6.42 -11.29 1.14
CA ASP A 67 5.70 -12.09 0.14
C ASP A 67 6.11 -13.59 0.16
N ASP A 68 7.31 -13.88 0.64
CA ASP A 68 7.80 -15.24 0.90
C ASP A 68 7.02 -15.99 2.00
N GLY A 69 6.17 -15.30 2.78
CA GLY A 69 5.35 -15.89 3.84
C GLY A 69 6.13 -16.42 5.06
N ILE A 70 7.46 -16.33 5.04
CA ILE A 70 8.34 -16.87 6.07
C ILE A 70 9.00 -15.73 6.84
N THR A 71 9.60 -14.78 6.13
CA THR A 71 10.40 -13.73 6.74
C THR A 71 9.52 -12.62 7.32
N ARG A 72 9.84 -12.16 8.54
CA ARG A 72 9.17 -11.00 9.13
C ARG A 72 9.55 -9.74 8.37
N CYS A 73 8.56 -8.96 7.95
CA CYS A 73 8.83 -7.72 7.21
C CYS A 73 9.57 -6.70 8.11
N PRO A 74 10.63 -6.02 7.64
CA PRO A 74 11.29 -4.94 8.39
C PRO A 74 10.36 -3.78 8.78
N GLY A 75 9.29 -3.56 8.00
CA GLY A 75 8.25 -2.56 8.25
C GLY A 75 7.13 -3.04 9.18
N SER A 76 7.17 -4.29 9.63
CA SER A 76 6.18 -4.82 10.56
C SER A 76 6.28 -4.14 11.92
N GLY A 77 5.17 -3.65 12.48
CA GLY A 77 5.21 -2.88 13.73
C GLY A 77 5.79 -1.47 13.59
N GLN A 78 5.86 -0.94 12.36
CA GLN A 78 6.19 0.46 12.12
C GLN A 78 5.16 1.39 12.75
N ARG A 79 5.62 2.40 13.48
CA ARG A 79 4.75 3.42 14.06
C ARG A 79 4.38 4.45 12.99
N ILE A 80 3.08 4.69 12.85
CA ILE A 80 2.50 5.74 12.01
C ILE A 80 1.76 6.71 12.94
N VAL A 81 2.20 7.96 12.94
CA VAL A 81 1.57 9.04 13.69
C VAL A 81 0.52 9.67 12.79
N ILE A 82 -0.75 9.58 13.19
CA ILE A 82 -1.85 10.20 12.47
C ILE A 82 -1.90 11.68 12.88
N ASP A 83 -1.23 12.52 12.10
CA ASP A 83 -1.06 13.96 12.32
C ASP A 83 -2.04 14.83 11.52
N LEU A 84 -2.93 14.21 10.74
CA LEU A 84 -3.97 14.89 9.97
C LEU A 84 -5.35 14.29 10.20
N THR A 85 -6.38 15.10 9.96
CA THR A 85 -7.77 14.69 10.12
C THR A 85 -8.25 13.86 8.94
N ALA A 86 -9.27 13.00 9.15
CA ALA A 86 -9.90 12.24 8.07
C ALA A 86 -10.44 13.15 6.96
N ALA A 87 -10.97 14.32 7.30
CA ALA A 87 -11.45 15.30 6.33
C ALA A 87 -10.29 15.85 5.48
N HIS A 88 -9.16 16.20 6.10
CA HIS A 88 -7.98 16.66 5.38
C HIS A 88 -7.47 15.57 4.43
N TRP A 89 -7.35 14.32 4.90
CA TRP A 89 -6.98 13.18 4.07
C TRP A 89 -7.90 13.02 2.85
N LEU A 90 -9.23 13.09 3.05
CA LEU A 90 -10.20 12.98 1.96
C LEU A 90 -10.01 14.09 0.91
N THR A 91 -9.78 15.33 1.35
CA THR A 91 -9.48 16.44 0.45
C THR A 91 -8.17 16.22 -0.32
N THR A 92 -7.10 15.80 0.35
CA THR A 92 -5.82 15.49 -0.31
C THR A 92 -5.96 14.35 -1.32
N LEU A 93 -6.72 13.31 -0.97
CA LEU A 93 -6.98 12.17 -1.84
C LEU A 93 -7.76 12.60 -3.09
N ASP A 94 -8.82 13.39 -2.93
CA ASP A 94 -9.62 13.92 -4.05
C ASP A 94 -8.76 14.79 -5.00
N ILE A 95 -7.91 15.67 -4.46
CA ILE A 95 -6.95 16.45 -5.25
C ILE A 95 -6.01 15.53 -6.03
N ALA A 96 -5.44 14.52 -5.37
CA ALA A 96 -4.52 13.57 -6.00
C ALA A 96 -5.21 12.75 -7.11
N CYS A 97 -6.46 12.33 -6.90
CA CYS A 97 -7.25 11.65 -7.92
C CYS A 97 -7.54 12.56 -9.12
N ARG A 98 -7.88 13.83 -8.89
CA ARG A 98 -8.11 14.81 -9.97
C ARG A 98 -6.82 15.08 -10.75
N ASP A 99 -5.70 15.29 -10.08
CA ASP A 99 -4.40 15.47 -10.75
C ASP A 99 -4.01 14.24 -11.59
N ALA A 100 -4.20 13.04 -11.05
CA ALA A 100 -3.96 11.81 -11.80
C ALA A 100 -4.87 11.70 -13.04
N ALA A 101 -6.14 12.14 -12.93
CA ALA A 101 -7.09 12.12 -14.04
C ALA A 101 -6.81 13.20 -15.10
N THR A 102 -6.26 14.36 -14.73
CA THR A 102 -5.91 15.44 -15.68
C THR A 102 -4.66 15.13 -16.48
N ARG A 103 -3.77 14.26 -15.98
CA ARG A 103 -2.64 13.75 -16.75
C ARG A 103 -3.17 12.98 -17.97
N ARG A 104 -3.21 13.65 -19.13
CA ARG A 104 -3.54 13.00 -20.40
C ARG A 104 -2.58 11.83 -20.61
N THR A 105 -3.14 10.64 -20.72
CA THR A 105 -2.43 9.49 -21.28
C THR A 105 -1.98 9.85 -22.69
N ILE A 106 -0.67 9.95 -22.91
CA ILE A 106 -0.10 9.97 -24.25
C ILE A 106 -0.47 8.62 -24.87
N ARG A 107 -1.25 8.63 -25.95
CA ARG A 107 -1.31 7.49 -26.85
C ARG A 107 -0.01 7.53 -27.64
N PRO A 108 0.92 6.59 -27.42
CA PRO A 108 2.14 6.57 -28.21
C PRO A 108 1.72 6.28 -29.65
N HIS A 109 1.95 7.23 -30.56
CA HIS A 109 1.92 6.89 -31.97
C HIS A 109 3.15 6.03 -32.22
N ALA A 110 2.93 4.75 -32.59
CA ALA A 110 4.02 3.90 -33.02
C ALA A 110 4.69 4.58 -34.22
N LYS A 111 6.02 4.76 -34.14
CA LYS A 111 6.80 5.09 -35.32
C LYS A 111 6.55 3.97 -36.34
N PRO A 112 6.19 4.26 -37.59
CA PRO A 112 6.05 3.22 -38.60
C PRO A 112 7.35 2.41 -38.65
N GLU A 113 7.22 1.08 -38.72
CA GLU A 113 8.37 0.21 -38.82
C GLU A 113 9.21 0.64 -40.03
N PRO A 114 10.52 0.91 -39.86
CA PRO A 114 11.36 1.23 -41.00
C PRO A 114 11.32 0.04 -41.96
N PRO A 115 11.25 0.28 -43.28
CA PRO A 115 11.27 -0.82 -44.23
C PRO A 115 12.51 -1.68 -43.98
N VAL A 116 12.30 -2.99 -43.79
CA VAL A 116 13.41 -3.93 -43.65
C VAL A 116 14.24 -3.87 -44.92
N LEU A 117 15.42 -3.25 -44.84
CA LEU A 117 16.34 -3.22 -45.97
C LEU A 117 16.86 -4.63 -46.21
N MET A 118 17.00 -4.99 -47.49
CA MET A 118 17.61 -6.26 -47.86
C MET A 118 19.01 -6.36 -47.26
N PRO A 119 19.38 -7.51 -46.67
CA PRO A 119 20.70 -7.69 -46.07
C PRO A 119 21.78 -7.62 -47.16
N VAL A 120 22.72 -6.69 -47.00
CA VAL A 120 23.80 -6.42 -47.97
C VAL A 120 24.83 -7.56 -48.02
N TYR A 121 24.95 -8.36 -46.96
CA TYR A 121 25.85 -9.50 -46.91
C TYR A 121 25.26 -10.62 -46.04
N ARG A 122 25.67 -11.87 -46.34
CA ARG A 122 25.40 -13.03 -45.50
C ARG A 122 26.73 -13.58 -45.02
N LEU A 123 26.84 -13.80 -43.71
CA LEU A 123 27.98 -14.50 -43.14
C LEU A 123 27.76 -16.01 -43.30
N THR A 124 28.72 -16.71 -43.89
CA THR A 124 28.71 -18.17 -43.97
C THR A 124 29.30 -18.72 -42.68
N THR A 125 28.56 -19.57 -41.99
CA THR A 125 29.07 -20.34 -40.86
C THR A 125 29.93 -21.50 -41.38
N ALA A 126 31.12 -21.66 -40.79
CA ALA A 126 32.08 -22.73 -41.09
C ALA A 126 31.64 -24.08 -40.52
#